data_AF-A0AAU6Q564-F1
#
_entry.id   AF-A0AAU6Q564-F1
#
_cell.length_a   1.000
_cell.length_b   1.000
_cell.length_c   1.000
_cell.angle_alpha   90.00
_cell.angle_beta   90.00
_cell.angle_gamma   90.00
#
_symmetry.space_group_name_H-M   'P 1'
#
loop_
_entity.id
_entity.type
_entity.pdbx_description
1 polymer ?
#
loop_
_entity_poly.entity_id
_entity_poly.type
_entity_poly.pdbx_seq_one_letter_code
_entity_poly.pdbx_strand_id
1 'polypeptide(L)'
;MKFPVLAAAPLLVLGAVSSASADTVTAAVRSEASALARQYTGRVCQGDYDLDTDRYGKPLNAAQLKAKRTAIYNDWKEDLAEDAREDGDTYQIRFQDNRVWYWKRDGKNGEREFKVVILSPNGERELSCQL
;
A
#
# COMPACT_ATOMS: atom_id res chain seq x y z
N MET A 1 -52.78 33.42 -21.55
CA MET A 1 -52.51 32.65 -20.31
C MET A 1 -52.02 31.25 -20.68
N LYS A 2 -51.03 30.75 -19.94
CA LYS A 2 -50.53 29.36 -19.80
C LYS A 2 -49.57 28.80 -20.86
N PHE A 3 -48.28 28.89 -20.52
CA PHE A 3 -47.20 27.98 -20.92
C PHE A 3 -47.34 26.64 -20.16
N PRO A 4 -47.03 25.48 -20.78
CA PRO A 4 -46.63 24.31 -20.02
C PRO A 4 -45.10 24.28 -19.89
N VAL A 5 -44.67 24.36 -18.63
CA VAL A 5 -43.31 24.16 -18.14
C VAL A 5 -42.96 22.68 -18.27
N LEU A 6 -41.95 22.35 -19.09
CA LEU A 6 -41.28 21.04 -19.04
C LEU A 6 -40.27 21.08 -17.90
N ALA A 7 -40.60 20.37 -16.83
CA ALA A 7 -39.71 20.17 -15.69
C ALA A 7 -38.50 19.31 -16.13
N ALA A 8 -37.32 19.92 -16.15
CA ALA A 8 -36.06 19.20 -16.24
C ALA A 8 -35.82 18.50 -14.91
N ALA A 9 -35.87 17.16 -14.90
CA ALA A 9 -35.52 16.36 -13.74
C ALA A 9 -34.02 16.54 -13.43
N PRO A 10 -33.63 16.81 -12.18
CA PRO A 10 -32.22 16.80 -11.80
C PRO A 10 -31.71 15.36 -11.83
N LEU A 11 -30.83 15.07 -12.78
CA LEU A 11 -29.97 13.89 -12.74
C LEU A 11 -29.08 14.01 -11.49
N LEU A 12 -29.51 13.33 -10.42
CA LEU A 12 -28.67 13.03 -9.27
C LEU A 12 -27.48 12.20 -9.77
N VAL A 13 -26.36 12.86 -10.02
CA VAL A 13 -25.06 12.20 -10.13
C VAL A 13 -24.73 11.70 -8.74
N LEU A 14 -25.20 10.49 -8.41
CA LEU A 14 -24.67 9.73 -7.30
C LEU A 14 -23.18 9.55 -7.58
N GLY A 15 -22.35 10.35 -6.90
CA GLY A 15 -20.93 10.08 -6.78
C GLY A 15 -20.79 8.70 -6.17
N ALA A 16 -20.53 7.70 -7.01
CA ALA A 16 -20.20 6.36 -6.56
C ALA A 16 -18.88 6.45 -5.81
N VAL A 17 -18.96 6.62 -4.49
CA VAL A 17 -17.87 6.30 -3.57
C VAL A 17 -17.66 4.80 -3.72
N SER A 18 -16.74 4.45 -4.61
CA SER A 18 -16.35 3.06 -4.85
C SER A 18 -15.42 2.65 -3.71
N SER A 19 -15.99 2.33 -2.55
CA SER A 19 -15.29 1.56 -1.53
C SER A 19 -15.20 0.12 -2.06
N ALA A 20 -14.15 -0.16 -2.82
CA ALA A 20 -13.84 -1.52 -3.24
C ALA A 20 -13.29 -2.27 -2.01
N SER A 21 -14.03 -3.29 -1.60
CA SER A 21 -13.70 -4.25 -0.54
C SER A 21 -12.44 -5.06 -0.89
N ALA A 22 -11.81 -5.61 0.15
CA ALA A 22 -10.53 -6.34 0.21
C ALA A 22 -10.39 -7.63 -0.67
N ASP A 23 -11.21 -7.82 -1.72
CA ASP A 23 -11.13 -8.97 -2.65
C ASP A 23 -10.39 -8.65 -3.98
N THR A 24 -9.66 -7.54 -4.04
CA THR A 24 -9.02 -7.02 -5.27
C THR A 24 -7.58 -7.51 -5.51
N VAL A 25 -7.07 -8.46 -4.71
CA VAL A 25 -5.73 -9.02 -4.95
C VAL A 25 -5.75 -10.00 -6.12
N THR A 26 -5.68 -9.45 -7.32
CA THR A 26 -5.62 -10.21 -8.58
C THR A 26 -4.36 -11.09 -8.67
N ALA A 27 -4.38 -12.11 -9.53
CA ALA A 27 -3.21 -12.95 -9.81
C ALA A 27 -1.98 -12.12 -10.25
N ALA A 28 -2.20 -11.02 -10.97
CA ALA A 28 -1.13 -10.11 -11.37
C ALA A 28 -0.47 -9.42 -10.16
N VAL A 29 -1.28 -8.97 -9.19
CA VAL A 29 -0.79 -8.36 -7.95
C VAL A 29 -0.03 -9.37 -7.10
N ARG A 30 -0.53 -10.61 -6.98
CA ARG A 30 0.19 -11.69 -6.28
C ARG A 30 1.53 -12.00 -6.92
N SER A 31 1.58 -12.08 -8.25
CA SER A 31 2.81 -12.28 -9.00
C SER A 31 3.79 -11.13 -8.80
N GLU A 32 3.31 -9.90 -8.76
CA GLU A 32 4.15 -8.72 -8.52
C GLU A 32 4.71 -8.74 -7.09
N ALA A 33 3.86 -8.94 -6.08
CA ALA A 33 4.28 -9.03 -4.68
C ALA A 33 5.32 -10.15 -4.49
N SER A 34 5.08 -11.33 -5.07
CA SER A 34 6.02 -12.46 -5.04
C SER A 34 7.35 -12.14 -5.72
N ALA A 35 7.32 -11.43 -6.85
CA ALA A 35 8.55 -11.02 -7.55
C ALA A 35 9.36 -10.02 -6.72
N LEU A 36 8.69 -9.05 -6.07
CA LEU A 36 9.33 -8.06 -5.21
C LEU A 36 9.88 -8.71 -3.93
N ALA A 37 9.10 -9.57 -3.28
CA ALA A 37 9.54 -10.38 -2.15
C ALA A 37 10.81 -11.16 -2.51
N ARG A 38 10.82 -11.82 -3.68
CA ARG A 38 11.99 -12.59 -4.15
C ARG A 38 13.19 -11.70 -4.39
N GLN A 39 12.99 -10.57 -5.03
CA GLN A 39 14.05 -9.60 -5.32
C GLN A 39 14.68 -9.05 -4.04
N TYR A 40 13.87 -8.73 -3.03
CA TYR A 40 14.32 -8.00 -1.85
C TYR A 40 14.69 -8.87 -0.65
N THR A 41 14.18 -10.10 -0.60
CA THR A 41 14.37 -11.00 0.55
C THR A 41 14.93 -12.36 0.16
N GLY A 42 14.95 -12.70 -1.14
CA GLY A 42 15.30 -14.03 -1.65
C GLY A 42 14.20 -15.08 -1.46
N ARG A 43 13.02 -14.71 -0.91
CA ARG A 43 11.88 -15.60 -0.63
C ARG A 43 10.68 -15.22 -1.47
N VAL A 44 9.78 -16.17 -1.70
CA VAL A 44 8.50 -15.93 -2.38
C VAL A 44 7.38 -15.90 -1.35
N CYS A 45 6.32 -15.14 -1.61
CA CYS A 45 5.14 -15.13 -0.77
C CYS A 45 4.46 -16.52 -0.75
N GLN A 46 4.04 -16.99 0.42
CA GLN A 46 3.47 -18.35 0.61
C GLN A 46 2.02 -18.38 1.09
N GLY A 47 1.52 -17.26 1.61
CA GLY A 47 0.22 -17.22 2.27
C GLY A 47 -0.64 -16.07 1.79
N ASP A 48 -1.20 -15.37 2.77
CA ASP A 48 -2.11 -14.26 2.53
C ASP A 48 -1.40 -13.07 1.88
N TYR A 49 -2.18 -12.29 1.14
CA TYR A 49 -1.75 -11.09 0.44
C TYR A 49 -2.75 -9.99 0.71
N ASP A 50 -2.25 -8.79 0.99
CA ASP A 50 -3.08 -7.60 1.04
C ASP A 50 -2.61 -6.57 0.01
N LEU A 51 -3.56 -5.76 -0.44
CA LEU A 51 -3.37 -4.64 -1.35
C LEU A 51 -4.15 -3.46 -0.82
N ASP A 52 -3.45 -2.36 -0.53
CA ASP A 52 -4.06 -1.06 -0.31
C ASP A 52 -3.64 -0.08 -1.40
N THR A 53 -4.56 0.77 -1.84
CA THR A 53 -4.29 1.79 -2.85
C THR A 53 -4.95 3.10 -2.49
N ASP A 54 -4.12 4.12 -2.33
CA ASP A 54 -4.58 5.48 -2.05
C ASP A 54 -4.32 6.40 -3.23
N ARG A 55 -5.26 7.31 -3.49
CA ARG A 55 -5.12 8.35 -4.50
C ARG A 55 -4.90 9.70 -3.85
N TYR A 56 -3.96 10.46 -4.39
CA TYR A 56 -3.76 11.84 -3.97
C TYR A 56 -4.76 12.76 -4.67
N GLY A 57 -5.29 13.74 -3.93
CA GLY A 57 -6.19 14.76 -4.50
C GLY A 57 -5.49 15.65 -5.53
N LYS A 58 -4.16 15.71 -5.53
CA LYS A 58 -3.33 16.39 -6.53
C LYS A 58 -2.05 15.59 -6.79
N PRO A 59 -1.52 15.63 -8.02
CA PRO A 59 -0.25 14.97 -8.31
C PRO A 59 0.90 15.53 -7.47
N LEU A 60 1.71 14.65 -6.88
CA LEU A 60 2.92 15.00 -6.15
C LEU A 60 4.10 15.17 -7.10
N ASN A 61 4.92 16.19 -6.86
CA ASN A 61 6.20 16.37 -7.53
C ASN A 61 7.30 15.48 -6.93
N ALA A 62 8.48 15.47 -7.57
CA ALA A 62 9.60 14.62 -7.13
C ALA A 62 10.08 14.89 -5.69
N ALA A 63 10.07 16.16 -5.25
CA ALA A 63 10.47 16.51 -3.90
C ALA A 63 9.45 16.01 -2.87
N GLN A 64 8.16 16.12 -3.18
CA GLN A 64 7.08 15.61 -2.34
C GLN A 64 7.09 14.08 -2.26
N LEU A 65 7.33 13.38 -3.37
CA LEU A 65 7.49 11.92 -3.38
C LEU A 65 8.69 11.49 -2.52
N LYS A 66 9.81 12.19 -2.64
CA LYS A 66 10.99 11.95 -1.80
C LYS A 66 10.67 12.16 -0.31
N ALA A 67 9.97 13.24 0.03
CA ALA A 67 9.59 13.52 1.41
C ALA A 67 8.66 12.42 1.97
N LYS A 68 7.66 11.99 1.18
CA LYS A 68 6.73 10.94 1.58
C LYS A 68 7.42 9.59 1.79
N ARG A 69 8.31 9.20 0.87
CA ARG A 69 9.16 8.01 1.02
C ARG A 69 9.98 8.04 2.31
N THR A 70 10.61 9.18 2.60
CA THR A 70 11.41 9.34 3.83
C THR A 70 10.53 9.25 5.07
N ALA A 71 9.32 9.82 5.04
CA ALA A 71 8.38 9.72 6.14
C ALA A 71 7.99 8.26 6.42
N ILE A 72 7.54 7.52 5.40
CA ILE A 72 7.18 6.09 5.51
C ILE A 72 8.37 5.27 6.03
N TYR A 73 9.57 5.51 5.49
CA TYR A 73 10.76 4.80 5.95
C TYR A 73 11.07 5.05 7.42
N ASN A 74 10.98 6.30 7.89
CA ASN A 74 11.31 6.62 9.28
C ASN A 74 10.26 6.07 10.25
N ASP A 75 8.99 6.19 9.89
CA ASP A 75 7.84 5.65 10.63
C ASP A 75 7.99 4.15 10.84
N TRP A 76 8.07 3.38 9.75
CA TRP A 76 8.26 1.93 9.82
C TRP A 76 9.57 1.52 10.50
N LYS A 77 10.64 2.31 10.37
CA LYS A 77 11.91 2.01 11.05
C LYS A 77 11.77 2.12 12.57
N GLU A 78 10.98 3.08 13.05
CA GLU A 78 10.71 3.27 14.47
C GLU A 78 9.86 2.12 15.00
N ASP A 79 8.73 1.83 14.35
CA ASP A 79 7.83 0.73 14.70
C ASP A 79 8.56 -0.62 14.73
N LEU A 80 9.28 -0.96 13.67
CA LEU A 80 10.03 -2.24 13.61
C LEU A 80 11.13 -2.32 14.67
N ALA A 81 11.72 -1.19 15.06
CA ALA A 81 12.70 -1.18 16.13
C ALA A 81 12.04 -1.40 17.49
N GLU A 82 10.82 -0.91 17.70
CA GLU A 82 10.00 -1.18 18.88
C GLU A 82 9.66 -2.67 18.96
N ASP A 83 9.08 -3.25 17.89
CA ASP A 83 8.81 -4.70 17.77
C ASP A 83 10.06 -5.53 18.10
N ALA A 84 11.23 -5.14 17.59
CA ALA A 84 12.47 -5.86 17.86
C ALA A 84 12.91 -5.80 19.34
N ARG A 85 12.61 -4.71 20.06
CA ARG A 85 12.96 -4.56 21.48
C ARG A 85 11.95 -5.25 22.40
N GLU A 86 10.67 -5.16 22.08
CA GLU A 86 9.58 -5.66 22.93
C GLU A 86 9.28 -7.14 22.67
N ASP A 87 9.26 -7.54 21.40
CA ASP A 87 8.79 -8.85 20.96
C ASP A 87 9.91 -9.75 20.44
N GLY A 88 11.12 -9.20 20.28
CA GLY A 88 12.29 -9.93 19.80
C GLY A 88 12.29 -10.16 18.28
N ASP A 89 11.54 -9.34 17.55
CA ASP A 89 11.46 -9.39 16.10
C ASP A 89 12.83 -9.13 15.45
N THR A 90 13.05 -9.79 14.31
CA THR A 90 14.20 -9.50 13.45
C THR A 90 13.70 -8.94 12.13
N TYR A 91 14.30 -7.85 11.66
CA TYR A 91 13.78 -7.14 10.50
C TYR A 91 14.88 -6.54 9.64
N GLN A 92 14.49 -6.15 8.43
CA GLN A 92 15.26 -5.25 7.59
C GLN A 92 14.29 -4.31 6.88
N ILE A 93 14.59 -3.02 6.92
CA ILE A 93 13.89 -1.99 6.16
C ILE A 93 14.84 -1.31 5.18
N ARG A 94 14.37 -1.03 3.96
CA ARG A 94 15.12 -0.33 2.91
C ARG A 94 14.20 0.57 2.11
N PHE A 95 14.80 1.49 1.36
CA PHE A 95 14.10 2.26 0.34
C PHE A 95 14.99 2.42 -0.89
N GLN A 96 14.35 2.56 -2.05
CA GLN A 96 15.01 2.90 -3.31
C GLN A 96 13.99 3.54 -4.25
N ASP A 97 14.39 4.60 -4.96
CA ASP A 97 13.52 5.35 -5.87
C ASP A 97 12.21 5.74 -5.19
N ASN A 98 11.05 5.39 -5.75
CA ASN A 98 9.75 5.68 -5.15
C ASN A 98 9.19 4.47 -4.36
N ARG A 99 10.08 3.66 -3.76
CA ARG A 99 9.69 2.43 -3.06
C ARG A 99 10.30 2.37 -1.66
N VAL A 100 9.53 1.87 -0.70
CA VAL A 100 9.97 1.49 0.65
C VAL A 100 9.52 0.07 0.90
N TRP A 101 10.37 -0.77 1.46
CA TRP A 101 9.99 -2.14 1.80
C TRP A 101 10.67 -2.61 3.07
N TYR A 102 10.04 -3.57 3.74
CA TYR A 102 10.68 -4.35 4.78
C TYR A 102 10.36 -5.82 4.66
N TRP A 103 11.16 -6.63 5.35
CA TRP A 103 10.70 -7.92 5.85
C TRP A 103 10.94 -7.97 7.36
N LYS A 104 10.06 -8.69 8.06
CA LYS A 104 10.24 -9.01 9.48
C LYS A 104 10.00 -10.48 9.75
N ARG A 105 10.57 -10.96 10.84
CA ARG A 105 10.32 -12.26 11.43
C ARG A 105 9.96 -12.06 12.89
N ASP A 106 8.75 -12.46 13.24
CA ASP A 106 8.20 -12.38 14.59
C ASP A 106 9.05 -13.23 15.56
N GLY A 107 9.40 -12.65 16.70
CA GLY A 107 10.23 -13.29 17.73
C GLY A 107 9.54 -14.44 18.49
N LYS A 108 8.21 -14.40 18.60
CA LYS A 108 7.37 -15.30 19.39
C LYS A 108 6.94 -16.53 18.61
N ASN A 109 6.43 -16.35 17.39
CA ASN A 109 5.87 -17.44 16.57
C ASN A 109 6.73 -17.76 15.33
N GLY A 110 7.70 -16.91 14.99
CA GLY A 110 8.60 -17.12 13.87
C GLY A 110 8.00 -16.84 12.48
N GLU A 111 6.76 -16.34 12.41
CA GLU A 111 6.10 -15.92 11.19
C GLU A 111 6.90 -14.82 10.50
N ARG A 112 6.80 -14.78 9.17
CA ARG A 112 7.54 -13.83 8.35
C ARG A 112 6.61 -13.05 7.46
N GLU A 113 6.83 -11.75 7.44
CA GLU A 113 6.06 -10.81 6.65
C GLU A 113 6.99 -10.07 5.71
N PHE A 114 6.48 -9.77 4.52
CA PHE A 114 7.05 -8.82 3.58
C PHE A 114 6.02 -7.74 3.29
N LYS A 115 6.46 -6.48 3.28
CA LYS A 115 5.62 -5.34 2.97
C LYS A 115 6.37 -4.34 2.09
N VAL A 116 5.70 -3.77 1.09
CA VAL A 116 6.26 -2.77 0.18
C VAL A 116 5.23 -1.70 -0.16
N VAL A 117 5.64 -0.44 -0.09
CA VAL A 117 4.91 0.70 -0.63
C VAL A 117 5.58 1.20 -1.89
N ILE A 118 4.79 1.41 -2.94
CA ILE A 118 5.20 1.96 -4.23
C ILE A 118 4.46 3.28 -4.45
N LEU A 119 5.22 4.36 -4.51
CA LEU A 119 4.72 5.72 -4.69
C LEU A 119 4.70 6.09 -6.18
N SER A 120 3.66 6.83 -6.57
CA SER A 120 3.55 7.49 -7.87
C SER A 120 3.07 8.93 -7.67
N PRO A 121 3.18 9.81 -8.68
CA PRO A 121 2.63 11.15 -8.57
C PRO A 121 1.15 11.18 -8.18
N ASN A 122 0.34 10.18 -8.57
CA ASN A 122 -1.11 10.22 -8.41
C ASN A 122 -1.63 9.43 -7.19
N GLY A 123 -0.75 8.76 -6.47
CA GLY A 123 -1.15 7.88 -5.37
C GLY A 123 -0.05 6.95 -4.93
N GLU A 124 -0.41 6.04 -4.05
CA GLU A 124 0.46 4.95 -3.61
C GLU A 124 -0.27 3.62 -3.64
N ARG A 125 0.54 2.57 -3.63
CA ARG A 125 0.08 1.21 -3.53
C ARG A 125 0.94 0.48 -2.52
N GLU A 126 0.29 -0.12 -1.54
CA GLU A 126 0.88 -0.96 -0.52
C GLU A 126 0.56 -2.42 -0.82
N LEU A 127 1.57 -3.28 -0.74
CA LEU A 127 1.46 -4.72 -0.91
C LEU A 127 2.09 -5.39 0.30
N SER A 128 1.38 -6.32 0.94
CA SER A 128 1.92 -7.19 1.98
C SER A 128 1.71 -8.65 1.60
N CYS A 129 2.57 -9.53 2.13
CA CYS A 129 2.35 -10.96 2.10
C CYS A 129 3.12 -11.69 3.20
N GLN A 130 2.71 -12.92 3.49
CA GLN A 130 3.50 -13.85 4.30
C GLN A 130 4.61 -14.51 3.47
N LEU A 131 5.84 -14.62 4.01
CA LEU A 131 7.05 -15.18 3.36
C LEU A 131 7.36 -16.65 3.70
#